data_AF-A0A917MUL3-F1
#
_entry.id   AF-A0A917MUL3-F1
#
_cell.length_a   1.000
_cell.length_b   1.000
_cell.length_c   1.000
_cell.angle_alpha   90.00
_cell.angle_beta   90.00
_cell.angle_gamma   90.00
#
_symmetry.space_group_name_H-M   'P 1'
#
loop_
_entity.id
_entity.type
_entity.pdbx_description
1 polymer ?
#
loop_
_entity_poly.entity_id
_entity_poly.type
_entity_poly.pdbx_seq_one_letter_code
_entity_poly.pdbx_strand_id
1 'polypeptide(L)'
;MAISINSVKGRLKNEAKNILYSSQGRNSARKTLNLLRTSEKYSTYLENKNFRRILENIASEDLPYGKYFAKITIHNWENFKNQKFKLFQNGKLVYGNQIEAPAKGFPLEYRNIPVSSLNKNNFRLNINADFDIKIGKGSFTTVQQRNYDDKYEIIQDGDVFYSLRGNTTNPSKILITFPGFGPSTTRISYAISYLKALTEDDLQNTLMICFQDRYLVSGSYMMVDSARRPLYPRVKSVIDHFMRLYSIDDDNMLLFGASKGGSIALHYAQEFPRARLLIAVPQLNLPYYMNKPFFRYNLFEVKAFHEMIQPEQLLRKYLTEGRRIDYFYTNNDELSNHSVIELAHGVKGLTKYRFNGTHGEVAKAALPTMLNIIREFLGQATNKKIICEDALTYKTEDRLYAQVRIQDDIENNNPANWYLEANDGGTILRVAMTNHTYGFVKYTSPSQAIFPSYDPISSFNKIIGSFDTGLTYIGKLPHKLENNSESQEQINRSFSPLCLNTEKKY
;
A
#
# COMPACT_ATOMS: atom_id res chain seq x y z
N MET A 1 -34.89 50.15 -15.30
CA MET A 1 -34.39 49.04 -14.45
C MET A 1 -32.94 49.34 -14.06
N ALA A 2 -32.70 49.80 -12.84
CA ALA A 2 -31.34 50.01 -12.34
C ALA A 2 -30.73 48.66 -11.92
N ILE A 3 -29.78 48.15 -12.70
CA ILE A 3 -29.00 46.98 -12.31
C ILE A 3 -28.12 47.41 -11.13
N SER A 4 -28.41 46.89 -9.93
CA SER A 4 -27.64 47.19 -8.71
C SER A 4 -26.15 46.90 -8.94
N ILE A 5 -25.27 47.85 -8.61
CA ILE A 5 -23.80 47.73 -8.70
C ILE A 5 -23.30 46.45 -7.99
N ASN A 6 -23.99 46.03 -6.91
CA ASN A 6 -23.67 44.80 -6.18
C ASN A 6 -23.96 43.54 -7.00
N SER A 7 -25.01 43.55 -7.85
CA SER A 7 -25.31 42.44 -8.76
C SER A 7 -24.29 42.31 -9.90
N VAL A 8 -23.78 43.43 -10.41
CA VAL A 8 -22.72 43.46 -11.44
C VAL A 8 -21.39 42.99 -10.86
N LYS A 9 -20.98 43.50 -9.69
CA LYS A 9 -19.79 43.03 -8.97
C LYS A 9 -19.86 41.54 -8.64
N GLY A 10 -21.03 41.05 -8.24
CA GLY A 10 -21.28 39.62 -7.99
C GLY A 10 -21.10 38.76 -9.25
N ARG A 11 -21.66 39.20 -10.38
CA ARG A 11 -21.51 38.53 -11.68
C ARG A 11 -20.06 38.50 -12.15
N LEU A 12 -19.36 39.64 -12.12
CA LEU A 12 -17.94 39.73 -12.49
C LEU A 12 -17.06 38.82 -11.63
N LYS A 13 -17.30 38.78 -10.31
CA LYS A 13 -16.57 37.89 -9.39
C LYS A 13 -16.82 36.41 -9.71
N ASN A 14 -18.03 36.05 -10.10
CA ASN A 14 -18.36 34.68 -10.50
C ASN A 14 -17.73 34.32 -11.85
N GLU A 15 -17.74 35.21 -12.83
CA GLU A 15 -17.07 34.99 -14.11
C GLU A 15 -15.55 34.87 -13.96
N ALA A 16 -14.93 35.74 -13.16
CA ALA A 16 -13.51 35.61 -12.82
C ALA A 16 -13.21 34.25 -12.18
N LYS A 17 -14.07 33.76 -11.28
CA LYS A 17 -13.96 32.40 -10.72
C LYS A 17 -14.26 31.30 -11.73
N ASN A 18 -15.06 31.53 -12.76
CA ASN A 18 -15.27 30.56 -13.84
C ASN A 18 -13.99 30.42 -14.65
N ILE A 19 -13.38 31.54 -15.04
CA ILE A 19 -12.14 31.58 -15.80
C ILE A 19 -10.99 30.96 -15.00
N LEU A 20 -10.82 31.35 -13.73
CA LEU A 20 -9.73 30.82 -12.89
C LEU A 20 -9.81 29.29 -12.74
N TYR A 21 -11.02 28.73 -12.59
CA TYR A 21 -11.22 27.28 -12.44
C TYR A 21 -11.51 26.56 -13.76
N SER A 22 -11.34 27.23 -14.91
CA SER A 22 -11.38 26.59 -16.22
C SER A 22 -10.13 25.73 -16.44
N SER A 23 -10.14 24.79 -17.37
CA SER A 23 -8.98 23.95 -17.67
C SER A 23 -7.72 24.76 -17.99
N GLN A 24 -7.85 25.92 -18.66
CA GLN A 24 -6.75 26.85 -18.89
C GLN A 24 -6.24 27.48 -17.58
N GLY A 25 -7.13 27.99 -16.73
CA GLY A 25 -6.77 28.58 -15.44
C GLY A 25 -6.09 27.58 -14.49
N ARG A 26 -6.58 26.32 -14.46
CA ARG A 26 -5.97 25.22 -13.70
C ARG A 26 -4.57 24.90 -14.21
N ASN A 27 -4.39 24.77 -15.53
CA ASN A 27 -3.09 24.49 -16.14
C ASN A 27 -2.09 25.63 -15.88
N SER A 28 -2.53 26.89 -15.98
CA SER A 28 -1.71 28.04 -15.62
C SER A 28 -1.32 28.00 -14.15
N ALA A 29 -2.24 27.72 -13.23
CA ALA A 29 -1.94 27.60 -11.80
C ALA A 29 -0.93 26.47 -11.52
N ARG A 30 -1.06 25.32 -12.19
CA ARG A 30 -0.10 24.20 -12.09
C ARG A 30 1.29 24.60 -12.59
N LYS A 31 1.38 25.26 -13.75
CA LYS A 31 2.64 25.78 -14.29
C LYS A 31 3.28 26.80 -13.34
N THR A 32 2.48 27.71 -12.79
CA THR A 32 2.95 28.68 -11.79
C THR A 32 3.47 27.96 -10.55
N LEU A 33 2.73 27.00 -9.98
CA LEU A 33 3.20 26.24 -8.82
C LEU A 33 4.52 25.50 -9.11
N ASN A 34 4.68 24.93 -10.30
CA ASN A 34 5.92 24.27 -10.68
C ASN A 34 7.09 25.26 -10.79
N LEU A 35 6.89 26.38 -11.50
CA LEU A 35 7.90 27.45 -11.64
C LEU A 35 8.33 28.02 -10.29
N LEU A 36 7.38 28.23 -9.38
CA LEU A 36 7.66 28.74 -8.04
C LEU A 36 8.49 27.75 -7.21
N ARG A 37 8.37 26.44 -7.47
CA ARG A 37 9.13 25.40 -6.75
C ARG A 37 10.55 25.24 -7.30
N THR A 38 10.73 25.35 -8.61
CA THR A 38 12.02 25.09 -9.26
C THR A 38 12.91 26.33 -9.39
N SER A 39 12.38 27.53 -9.17
CA SER A 39 13.12 28.78 -9.32
C SER A 39 13.51 29.38 -7.97
N GLU A 40 14.81 29.44 -7.67
CA GLU A 40 15.35 30.13 -6.49
C GLU A 40 14.85 31.58 -6.36
N LYS A 41 14.70 32.27 -7.51
CA LYS A 41 14.22 33.66 -7.56
C LYS A 41 12.77 33.84 -7.05
N TYR A 42 11.93 32.81 -7.14
CA TYR A 42 10.50 32.92 -6.87
C TYR A 42 10.01 32.00 -5.74
N SER A 43 10.90 31.21 -5.14
CA SER A 43 10.58 30.30 -4.04
C SER A 43 9.99 31.03 -2.83
N THR A 44 10.45 32.26 -2.56
CA THR A 44 9.94 33.12 -1.48
C THR A 44 8.45 33.45 -1.60
N TYR A 45 7.88 33.45 -2.80
CA TYR A 45 6.44 33.67 -2.98
C TYR A 45 5.59 32.48 -2.49
N LEU A 46 6.17 31.26 -2.40
CA LEU A 46 5.51 30.11 -1.77
C LEU A 46 5.44 30.22 -0.25
N GLU A 47 6.29 31.05 0.37
CA GLU A 47 6.25 31.31 1.81
C GLU A 47 4.98 32.06 2.22
N ASN A 48 4.35 32.79 1.29
CA ASN A 48 3.02 33.34 1.49
C ASN A 48 1.95 32.24 1.43
N LYS A 49 1.69 31.63 2.60
CA LYS A 49 0.73 30.54 2.79
C LYS A 49 -0.66 30.79 2.18
N ASN A 50 -1.11 32.05 2.12
CA ASN A 50 -2.42 32.38 1.56
C ASN A 50 -2.42 32.34 0.03
N PHE A 51 -1.40 32.89 -0.62
CA PHE A 51 -1.27 32.89 -2.08
C PHE A 51 -1.12 31.45 -2.60
N ARG A 52 -0.19 30.70 -1.99
CA ARG A 52 0.01 29.29 -2.31
C ARG A 52 -1.27 28.47 -2.19
N ARG A 53 -2.04 28.64 -1.11
CA ARG A 53 -3.32 27.95 -0.90
C ARG A 53 -4.32 28.24 -2.02
N ILE A 54 -4.38 29.48 -2.50
CA ILE A 54 -5.30 29.86 -3.58
C ILE A 54 -4.88 29.16 -4.87
N LEU A 55 -3.58 29.18 -5.19
CA LEU A 55 -3.04 28.50 -6.37
C LEU A 55 -3.27 26.99 -6.33
N GLU A 56 -2.96 26.33 -5.22
CA GLU A 56 -3.20 24.88 -5.06
C GLU A 56 -4.68 24.52 -5.22
N ASN A 57 -5.58 25.35 -4.68
CA ASN A 57 -7.02 25.14 -4.82
C ASN A 57 -7.48 25.29 -6.28
N ILE A 58 -6.93 26.25 -7.02
CA ILE A 58 -7.18 26.39 -8.45
C ILE A 58 -6.56 25.22 -9.23
N ALA A 59 -5.33 24.82 -8.90
CA ALA A 59 -4.59 23.74 -9.56
C ALA A 59 -5.18 22.34 -9.32
N SER A 60 -6.18 22.21 -8.44
CA SER A 60 -6.91 20.96 -8.20
C SER A 60 -7.46 20.34 -9.50
N GLU A 61 -7.83 19.06 -9.42
CA GLU A 61 -8.42 18.34 -10.55
C GLU A 61 -9.69 19.05 -11.07
N ASP A 62 -9.94 18.90 -12.38
CA ASP A 62 -11.12 19.48 -13.01
C ASP A 62 -12.35 18.58 -12.85
N LEU A 63 -13.53 19.17 -12.67
CA LEU A 63 -14.81 18.46 -12.64
C LEU A 63 -15.66 18.83 -13.86
N PRO A 64 -16.59 17.97 -14.29
CA PRO A 64 -17.52 18.32 -15.36
C PRO A 64 -18.28 19.61 -15.06
N TYR A 65 -18.71 20.33 -16.11
CA TYR A 65 -19.48 21.55 -15.95
C TYR A 65 -20.70 21.34 -15.05
N GLY A 66 -20.94 22.28 -14.13
CA GLY A 66 -22.02 22.18 -13.14
C GLY A 66 -21.75 21.23 -11.97
N LYS A 67 -20.53 20.69 -11.84
CA LYS A 67 -20.10 19.90 -10.68
C LYS A 67 -19.16 20.69 -9.76
N TYR A 68 -19.18 20.31 -8.49
CA TYR A 68 -18.42 20.93 -7.43
C TYR A 68 -17.90 19.86 -6.47
N PHE A 69 -16.86 20.19 -5.71
CA PHE A 69 -16.45 19.39 -4.58
C PHE A 69 -17.27 19.78 -3.36
N ALA A 70 -17.67 18.78 -2.58
CA ALA A 70 -18.23 18.96 -1.25
C ALA A 70 -17.30 18.37 -0.18
N LYS A 71 -17.30 19.02 0.98
CA LYS A 71 -16.78 18.50 2.24
C LYS A 71 -17.93 18.46 3.24
N ILE A 72 -18.16 17.30 3.85
CA ILE A 72 -19.07 17.15 4.98
C ILE A 72 -18.29 16.97 6.28
N THR A 73 -18.79 17.58 7.35
CA THR A 73 -18.30 17.41 8.72
C THR A 73 -19.48 16.94 9.56
N ILE A 74 -19.40 15.74 10.15
CA ILE A 74 -20.47 15.20 11.00
C ILE A 74 -20.11 15.49 12.46
N HIS A 75 -21.01 16.16 13.17
CA HIS A 75 -20.86 16.51 14.57
C HIS A 75 -21.42 15.40 15.47
N ASN A 76 -20.92 15.29 16.70
CA ASN A 76 -21.35 14.26 17.68
C ASN A 76 -21.34 12.84 17.11
N TRP A 77 -20.35 12.54 16.25
CA TRP A 77 -20.24 11.29 15.50
C TRP A 77 -20.13 10.07 16.41
N GLU A 78 -19.68 10.24 17.66
CA GLU A 78 -19.53 9.21 18.68
C GLU A 78 -20.84 8.45 18.91
N ASN A 79 -21.98 9.16 18.91
CA ASN A 79 -23.32 8.59 19.09
C ASN A 79 -23.77 7.72 17.90
N PHE A 80 -23.13 7.89 16.75
CA PHE A 80 -23.44 7.22 15.50
C PHE A 80 -22.31 6.27 15.06
N LYS A 81 -21.35 5.98 15.94
CA LYS A 81 -20.21 5.10 15.65
C LYS A 81 -20.70 3.75 15.11
N ASN A 82 -20.05 3.28 14.05
CA ASN A 82 -20.37 2.05 13.30
C ASN A 82 -21.72 2.08 12.55
N GLN A 83 -22.52 3.16 12.63
CA GLN A 83 -23.72 3.28 11.82
C GLN A 83 -23.39 3.65 10.37
N LYS A 84 -24.22 3.19 9.43
CA LYS A 84 -24.11 3.54 8.01
C LYS A 84 -24.86 4.83 7.75
N PHE A 85 -24.22 5.79 7.09
CA PHE A 85 -24.87 7.00 6.62
C PHE A 85 -24.82 7.13 5.10
N LYS A 86 -25.75 7.93 4.59
CA LYS A 86 -25.94 8.28 3.18
C LYS A 86 -26.20 9.78 3.11
N LEU A 87 -25.42 10.45 2.28
CA LEU A 87 -25.61 11.84 1.87
C LEU A 87 -26.45 11.86 0.60
N PHE A 88 -27.61 12.53 0.67
CA PHE A 88 -28.49 12.74 -0.46
C PHE A 88 -28.41 14.18 -0.94
N GLN A 89 -28.44 14.39 -2.25
CA GLN A 89 -28.67 15.67 -2.91
C GLN A 89 -29.99 15.60 -3.67
N ASN A 90 -30.99 16.41 -3.29
CA ASN A 90 -32.33 16.38 -3.90
C ASN A 90 -32.92 14.95 -3.98
N GLY A 91 -32.76 14.17 -2.91
CA GLY A 91 -33.24 12.78 -2.85
C GLY A 91 -32.37 11.73 -3.58
N LYS A 92 -31.34 12.14 -4.34
CA LYS A 92 -30.39 11.21 -4.98
C LYS A 92 -29.16 10.99 -4.10
N LEU A 93 -28.76 9.72 -3.92
CA LEU A 93 -27.52 9.38 -3.22
C LEU A 93 -26.31 9.96 -3.96
N VAL A 94 -25.46 10.70 -3.25
CA VAL A 94 -24.19 11.23 -3.79
C VAL A 94 -22.96 10.65 -3.09
N TYR A 95 -23.10 10.19 -1.86
CA TYR A 95 -22.05 9.52 -1.09
C TYR A 95 -22.65 8.79 0.11
N GLY A 96 -21.97 7.78 0.64
CA GLY A 96 -22.27 7.19 1.92
C GLY A 96 -21.07 6.40 2.45
N ASN A 97 -21.03 6.16 3.75
CA ASN A 97 -19.97 5.39 4.41
C ASN A 97 -20.50 4.86 5.74
N GLN A 98 -19.71 4.05 6.44
CA GLN A 98 -19.86 3.77 7.85
C GLN A 98 -19.14 4.84 8.67
N ILE A 99 -19.72 5.27 9.80
CA ILE A 99 -19.08 6.24 10.68
C ILE A 99 -17.97 5.53 11.47
N GLU A 100 -16.74 5.84 11.08
CA GLU A 100 -15.51 5.38 11.74
C GLU A 100 -14.95 6.51 12.61
N ALA A 101 -14.31 6.14 13.72
CA ALA A 101 -13.70 7.13 14.59
C ALA A 101 -12.60 7.91 13.84
N PRO A 102 -12.58 9.25 13.89
CA PRO A 102 -11.47 10.03 13.40
C PRO A 102 -10.22 9.82 14.26
N ALA A 103 -9.07 10.16 13.70
CA ALA A 103 -7.83 10.25 14.48
C ALA A 103 -8.04 11.19 15.69
N LYS A 104 -7.39 10.88 16.82
CA LYS A 104 -7.55 11.61 18.08
C LYS A 104 -7.32 13.12 17.86
N GLY A 105 -8.26 13.95 18.33
CA GLY A 105 -8.20 15.41 18.22
C GLY A 105 -8.68 16.00 16.89
N PHE A 106 -9.34 15.21 16.03
CA PHE A 106 -9.77 15.64 14.71
C PHE A 106 -11.28 15.43 14.47
N PRO A 107 -11.99 16.39 13.83
CA PRO A 107 -13.38 16.15 13.40
C PRO A 107 -13.49 15.06 12.34
N LEU A 108 -14.65 14.38 12.32
CA LEU A 108 -15.06 13.43 11.29
C LEU A 108 -15.45 14.17 10.02
N GLU A 109 -14.54 14.19 9.04
CA GLU A 109 -14.72 14.93 7.79
C GLU A 109 -14.51 14.02 6.58
N TYR A 110 -15.46 14.03 5.65
CA TYR A 110 -15.35 13.40 4.33
C TYR A 110 -15.24 14.49 3.27
N ARG A 111 -14.25 14.41 2.38
CA ARG A 111 -13.84 15.50 1.47
C ARG A 111 -13.90 15.06 0.02
N ASN A 112 -14.00 16.03 -0.88
CA ASN A 112 -13.93 15.84 -2.33
C ASN A 112 -15.06 14.97 -2.89
N ILE A 113 -16.24 15.03 -2.28
CA ILE A 113 -17.44 14.37 -2.79
C ILE A 113 -17.95 15.18 -4.01
N PRO A 114 -18.06 14.60 -5.22
CA PRO A 114 -18.59 15.33 -6.37
C PRO A 114 -20.11 15.55 -6.23
N VAL A 115 -20.54 16.80 -6.28
CA VAL A 115 -21.96 17.22 -6.17
C VAL A 115 -22.35 18.16 -7.30
N SER A 116 -23.65 18.35 -7.56
CA SER A 116 -24.13 19.26 -8.62
C SER A 116 -24.95 20.46 -8.14
N SER A 117 -24.92 20.76 -6.84
CA SER A 117 -25.57 21.94 -6.28
C SER A 117 -24.62 22.68 -5.36
N LEU A 118 -24.66 24.02 -5.41
CA LEU A 118 -24.03 24.91 -4.42
C LEU A 118 -24.96 25.22 -3.24
N ASN A 119 -26.27 24.92 -3.36
CA ASN A 119 -27.24 25.17 -2.31
C ASN A 119 -27.15 24.07 -1.24
N LYS A 120 -26.71 24.46 -0.04
CA LYS A 120 -26.55 23.53 1.10
C LYS A 120 -27.87 22.89 1.53
N ASN A 121 -29.00 23.56 1.34
CA ASN A 121 -30.33 23.05 1.73
C ASN A 121 -30.78 21.86 0.89
N ASN A 122 -30.11 21.59 -0.23
CA ASN A 122 -30.39 20.44 -1.07
C ASN A 122 -29.84 19.12 -0.48
N PHE A 123 -29.05 19.20 0.59
CA PHE A 123 -28.32 18.08 1.15
C PHE A 123 -28.91 17.62 2.47
N ARG A 124 -28.99 16.29 2.65
CA ARG A 124 -29.46 15.67 3.89
C ARG A 124 -28.73 14.36 4.16
N LEU A 125 -28.59 14.02 5.44
CA LEU A 125 -28.19 12.69 5.88
C LEU A 125 -29.43 11.82 6.12
N ASN A 126 -29.31 10.50 5.98
CA ASN A 126 -30.35 9.55 6.41
C ASN A 126 -30.33 9.26 7.91
N ILE A 127 -29.30 9.73 8.61
CA ILE A 127 -29.18 9.62 10.06
C ILE A 127 -29.50 10.99 10.67
N ASN A 128 -30.00 10.98 11.90
CA ASN A 128 -30.32 12.21 12.64
C ASN A 128 -29.07 12.81 13.31
N ALA A 129 -28.00 12.96 12.54
CA ALA A 129 -26.76 13.58 12.99
C ALA A 129 -26.67 15.02 12.46
N ASP A 130 -26.26 15.94 13.33
CA ASP A 130 -25.95 17.30 12.91
C ASP A 130 -24.70 17.32 12.03
N PHE A 131 -24.70 18.14 10.97
CA PHE A 131 -23.59 18.18 10.01
C PHE A 131 -23.45 19.53 9.31
N ASP A 132 -22.19 19.86 8.99
CA ASP A 132 -21.85 20.97 8.11
C ASP A 132 -21.48 20.48 6.71
N ILE A 133 -21.89 21.23 5.69
CA ILE A 133 -21.42 21.05 4.32
C ILE A 133 -20.77 22.32 3.76
N LYS A 134 -19.56 22.16 3.20
CA LYS A 134 -18.83 23.18 2.44
C LYS A 134 -18.74 22.73 0.98
N ILE A 135 -19.00 23.64 0.04
CA ILE A 135 -19.04 23.33 -1.39
C ILE A 135 -18.17 24.34 -2.14
N GLY A 136 -17.35 23.87 -3.07
CA GLY A 136 -16.39 24.69 -3.80
C GLY A 136 -15.97 24.08 -5.14
N LYS A 137 -15.32 24.91 -5.98
CA LYS A 137 -14.84 24.49 -7.31
C LYS A 137 -13.49 23.76 -7.29
N GLY A 138 -12.73 23.92 -6.21
CA GLY A 138 -11.48 23.21 -6.01
C GLY A 138 -11.57 22.20 -4.89
N SER A 139 -10.67 21.21 -4.93
CA SER A 139 -10.62 20.13 -3.95
C SER A 139 -10.26 20.64 -2.55
N PHE A 140 -10.86 20.03 -1.53
CA PHE A 140 -10.57 20.30 -0.12
C PHE A 140 -9.35 19.51 0.35
N THR A 141 -8.19 20.17 0.40
CA THR A 141 -6.95 19.62 0.97
C THR A 141 -6.81 19.97 2.46
N THR A 142 -6.34 19.03 3.27
CA THR A 142 -6.09 19.24 4.71
C THR A 142 -4.76 19.94 4.97
N VAL A 143 -4.58 20.52 6.16
CA VAL A 143 -3.26 21.04 6.58
C VAL A 143 -2.24 19.90 6.67
N GLN A 144 -2.66 18.72 7.13
CA GLN A 144 -1.82 17.53 7.27
C GLN A 144 -1.28 17.07 5.91
N GLN A 145 -2.15 17.00 4.89
CA GLN A 145 -1.73 16.65 3.54
C GLN A 145 -0.77 17.70 2.97
N ARG A 146 -0.97 19.00 3.23
CA ARG A 146 -0.03 20.02 2.79
C ARG A 146 1.33 19.93 3.48
N ASN A 147 1.35 19.78 4.80
CA ASN A 147 2.59 19.59 5.55
C ASN A 147 3.32 18.33 5.07
N TYR A 148 2.57 17.29 4.70
CA TYR A 148 3.11 16.09 4.09
C TYR A 148 3.70 16.38 2.71
N ASP A 149 2.96 17.09 1.86
CA ASP A 149 3.40 17.48 0.52
C ASP A 149 4.66 18.32 0.55
N ASP A 150 4.78 19.20 1.54
CA ASP A 150 5.98 20.03 1.76
C ASP A 150 7.15 19.17 2.22
N LYS A 151 6.92 18.33 3.24
CA LYS A 151 7.96 17.48 3.81
C LYS A 151 8.54 16.49 2.80
N TYR A 152 7.71 16.00 1.87
CA TYR A 152 8.09 14.98 0.89
C TYR A 152 8.15 15.52 -0.54
N GLU A 153 8.13 16.84 -0.71
CA GLU A 153 8.30 17.52 -2.00
C GLU A 153 7.40 16.97 -3.11
N ILE A 154 6.12 16.82 -2.80
CA ILE A 154 5.18 16.17 -3.72
C ILE A 154 4.96 17.04 -4.96
N ILE A 155 5.32 16.48 -6.11
CA ILE A 155 5.11 17.01 -7.46
C ILE A 155 3.67 16.72 -7.89
N GLN A 156 3.05 17.71 -8.52
CA GLN A 156 1.79 17.55 -9.24
C GLN A 156 2.06 17.71 -10.73
N ASP A 157 2.10 16.59 -11.46
CA ASP A 157 2.14 16.59 -12.93
C ASP A 157 0.72 16.36 -13.46
N GLY A 158 0.07 17.45 -13.86
CA GLY A 158 -1.35 17.44 -14.23
C GLY A 158 -2.24 16.92 -13.09
N ASP A 159 -2.76 15.71 -13.28
CA ASP A 159 -3.62 14.98 -12.34
C ASP A 159 -2.87 13.77 -11.73
N VAL A 160 -1.54 13.79 -11.70
CA VAL A 160 -0.74 12.75 -11.07
C VAL A 160 0.09 13.39 -9.97
N PHE A 161 0.08 12.75 -8.79
CA PHE A 161 0.79 13.24 -7.61
C PHE A 161 1.85 12.22 -7.24
N TYR A 162 3.12 12.65 -7.14
CA TYR A 162 4.22 11.77 -6.77
C TYR A 162 5.37 12.55 -6.15
N SER A 163 6.26 11.87 -5.42
CA SER A 163 7.60 12.39 -5.10
C SER A 163 8.67 11.54 -5.76
N LEU A 164 9.84 12.16 -5.90
CA LEU A 164 11.07 11.51 -6.35
C LEU A 164 12.05 11.46 -5.17
N ARG A 165 12.79 10.36 -5.04
CA ARG A 165 13.89 10.19 -4.08
C ARG A 165 15.04 9.42 -4.74
N GLY A 166 16.24 9.49 -4.14
CA GLY A 166 17.43 8.85 -4.67
C GLY A 166 18.06 9.64 -5.81
N ASN A 167 18.58 8.91 -6.80
CA ASN A 167 19.27 9.52 -7.93
C ASN A 167 18.29 10.05 -8.99
N THR A 168 18.11 11.37 -9.02
CA THR A 168 17.26 12.08 -9.98
C THR A 168 18.02 12.67 -11.16
N THR A 169 19.29 12.29 -11.34
CA THR A 169 20.17 12.84 -12.39
C THR A 169 20.56 11.79 -13.41
N ASN A 170 21.04 10.63 -12.96
CA ASN A 170 21.46 9.51 -13.80
C ASN A 170 21.27 8.14 -13.10
N PRO A 171 20.02 7.77 -12.78
CA PRO A 171 19.71 6.46 -12.21
C PRO A 171 19.92 5.33 -13.24
N SER A 172 20.26 4.13 -12.78
CA SER A 172 20.27 2.91 -13.59
C SER A 172 19.08 1.98 -13.31
N LYS A 173 18.32 2.25 -12.25
CA LYS A 173 17.15 1.46 -11.82
C LYS A 173 15.99 2.37 -11.43
N ILE A 174 14.76 1.85 -11.50
CA ILE A 174 13.56 2.52 -10.99
C ILE A 174 12.87 1.65 -9.94
N LEU A 175 12.59 2.25 -8.77
CA LEU A 175 11.72 1.70 -7.75
C LEU A 175 10.40 2.49 -7.72
N ILE A 176 9.29 1.85 -8.06
CA ILE A 176 7.97 2.48 -8.04
C ILE A 176 7.17 1.98 -6.86
N THR A 177 6.54 2.89 -6.13
CA THR A 177 5.75 2.55 -4.96
C THR A 177 4.36 3.13 -5.05
N PHE A 178 3.37 2.31 -4.69
CA PHE A 178 1.97 2.67 -4.75
C PHE A 178 1.35 2.81 -3.35
N PRO A 179 0.36 3.71 -3.20
CA PRO A 179 -0.22 4.01 -1.89
C PRO A 179 -1.16 2.90 -1.40
N GLY A 180 -1.04 2.54 -0.13
CA GLY A 180 -2.06 1.77 0.59
C GLY A 180 -3.30 2.61 0.92
N PHE A 181 -4.24 2.05 1.69
CA PHE A 181 -5.28 2.87 2.32
C PHE A 181 -4.70 3.62 3.51
N GLY A 182 -4.88 4.93 3.55
CA GLY A 182 -4.95 5.62 4.84
C GLY A 182 -6.32 5.33 5.47
N PRO A 183 -6.47 5.35 6.80
CA PRO A 183 -7.78 5.48 7.42
C PRO A 183 -8.59 6.59 6.73
N SER A 184 -9.89 6.38 6.56
CA SER A 184 -10.81 7.37 5.96
C SER A 184 -10.70 8.76 6.60
N THR A 185 -10.15 8.82 7.81
CA THR A 185 -9.97 9.98 8.65
C THR A 185 -8.52 10.43 8.87
N THR A 186 -7.47 9.72 8.40
CA THR A 186 -6.05 10.07 8.68
C THR A 186 -5.55 11.32 8.00
N ARG A 187 -6.38 12.01 7.22
CA ARG A 187 -6.13 13.34 6.64
C ARG A 187 -4.96 13.44 5.65
N ILE A 188 -4.12 12.41 5.57
CA ILE A 188 -3.04 12.23 4.62
C ILE A 188 -3.38 10.97 3.85
N SER A 189 -3.43 11.07 2.53
CA SER A 189 -3.79 9.97 1.63
C SER A 189 -2.67 8.95 1.46
N TYR A 190 -1.58 9.08 2.23
CA TYR A 190 -0.37 8.29 2.07
C TYR A 190 0.53 8.27 3.31
N ALA A 191 1.12 7.12 3.61
CA ALA A 191 2.34 7.05 4.39
C ALA A 191 3.39 6.24 3.60
N ILE A 192 4.45 6.92 3.11
CA ILE A 192 5.73 6.31 2.68
C ILE A 192 6.40 5.56 3.85
N SER A 193 5.70 5.25 4.95
CA SER A 193 6.33 4.83 6.21
C SER A 193 7.21 3.60 6.06
N TYR A 194 6.82 2.65 5.22
CA TYR A 194 7.57 1.40 5.02
C TYR A 194 8.95 1.63 4.39
N LEU A 195 9.15 2.70 3.61
CA LEU A 195 10.39 2.91 2.86
C LEU A 195 11.19 4.13 3.35
N LYS A 196 10.81 4.69 4.50
CA LYS A 196 11.60 5.71 5.20
C LYS A 196 12.96 5.17 5.66
N ALA A 197 13.08 3.85 5.81
CA ALA A 197 14.32 3.18 6.20
C ALA A 197 15.35 3.07 5.04
N LEU A 198 14.97 3.43 3.81
CA LEU A 198 15.90 3.55 2.69
C LEU A 198 16.56 4.92 2.72
N THR A 199 17.88 4.94 2.86
CA THR A 199 18.73 6.13 2.89
C THR A 199 19.03 6.62 1.46
N GLU A 200 19.63 7.80 1.33
CA GLU A 200 20.11 8.26 0.02
C GLU A 200 21.29 7.40 -0.49
N ASP A 201 22.10 6.84 0.42
CA ASP A 201 23.15 5.89 0.07
C ASP A 201 22.58 4.58 -0.49
N ASP A 202 21.46 4.09 0.08
CA ASP A 202 20.72 2.94 -0.48
C ASP A 202 20.29 3.24 -1.93
N LEU A 203 19.85 4.48 -2.20
CA LEU A 203 19.23 4.91 -3.46
C LEU A 203 20.19 5.59 -4.45
N GLN A 204 21.50 5.57 -4.23
CA GLN A 204 22.50 6.30 -5.03
C GLN A 204 22.47 6.02 -6.54
N ASN A 205 21.98 4.85 -6.97
CA ASN A 205 21.87 4.45 -8.38
C ASN A 205 20.41 4.25 -8.82
N THR A 206 19.43 4.62 -7.99
CA THR A 206 18.03 4.29 -8.22
C THR A 206 17.16 5.53 -8.10
N LEU A 207 16.27 5.71 -9.08
CA LEU A 207 15.17 6.65 -8.97
C LEU A 207 14.01 5.96 -8.26
N MET A 208 13.61 6.52 -7.12
CA MET A 208 12.41 6.06 -6.42
C MET A 208 11.24 7.00 -6.72
N ILE A 209 10.16 6.47 -7.30
CA ILE A 209 8.93 7.21 -7.61
C ILE A 209 7.85 6.76 -6.63
N CYS A 210 7.36 7.70 -5.80
CA CYS A 210 6.33 7.42 -4.80
C CYS A 210 5.00 8.07 -5.19
N PHE A 211 4.08 7.29 -5.74
CA PHE A 211 2.78 7.81 -6.18
C PHE A 211 1.81 8.04 -5.01
N GLN A 212 0.89 8.98 -5.21
CA GLN A 212 -0.25 9.21 -4.32
C GLN A 212 -1.58 9.05 -5.06
N ASP A 213 -2.59 8.64 -4.31
CA ASP A 213 -3.96 8.49 -4.78
C ASP A 213 -4.86 9.42 -3.96
N ARG A 214 -5.08 10.63 -4.50
CA ARG A 214 -5.81 11.72 -3.83
C ARG A 214 -7.29 11.78 -4.20
N TYR A 215 -7.74 10.83 -5.01
CA TYR A 215 -9.02 10.91 -5.68
C TYR A 215 -10.13 10.27 -4.87
N LEU A 216 -11.34 10.80 -5.00
CA LEU A 216 -12.47 10.37 -4.19
C LEU A 216 -12.18 10.54 -2.69
N VAL A 217 -13.03 9.97 -1.84
CA VAL A 217 -12.89 10.11 -0.39
C VAL A 217 -11.85 9.14 0.19
N SER A 218 -11.72 7.94 -0.40
CA SER A 218 -10.90 6.83 0.12
C SER A 218 -9.76 6.45 -0.84
N GLY A 219 -9.53 7.25 -1.89
CA GLY A 219 -8.69 6.86 -3.01
C GLY A 219 -9.44 6.04 -4.06
N SER A 220 -8.89 6.01 -5.25
CA SER A 220 -9.45 5.44 -6.47
C SER A 220 -8.74 4.19 -7.00
N TYR A 221 -7.75 3.66 -6.26
CA TYR A 221 -6.77 2.67 -6.76
C TYR A 221 -6.01 3.21 -7.98
N MET A 222 -5.87 4.54 -8.08
CA MET A 222 -5.31 5.21 -9.25
C MET A 222 -5.99 4.78 -10.57
N MET A 223 -7.28 4.42 -10.51
CA MET A 223 -8.07 4.00 -11.67
C MET A 223 -8.79 5.17 -12.29
N VAL A 224 -9.41 6.02 -11.46
CA VAL A 224 -10.20 7.14 -11.91
C VAL A 224 -10.02 8.35 -11.01
N ASP A 225 -10.12 9.54 -11.59
CA ASP A 225 -10.16 10.77 -10.80
C ASP A 225 -11.57 11.00 -10.19
N SER A 226 -11.76 12.09 -9.47
CA SER A 226 -13.06 12.41 -8.87
C SER A 226 -14.13 12.77 -9.90
N ALA A 227 -13.73 13.09 -11.14
CA ALA A 227 -14.62 13.22 -12.29
C ALA A 227 -14.93 11.89 -12.98
N ARG A 228 -14.41 10.76 -12.48
CA ARG A 228 -14.55 9.41 -13.05
C ARG A 228 -13.79 9.20 -14.37
N ARG A 229 -12.84 10.06 -14.70
CA ARG A 229 -12.00 9.88 -15.90
C ARG A 229 -10.85 8.94 -15.59
N PRO A 230 -10.42 8.08 -16.54
CA PRO A 230 -9.31 7.15 -16.34
C PRO A 230 -8.01 7.84 -15.90
N LEU A 231 -7.38 7.36 -14.83
CA LEU A 231 -6.06 7.80 -14.37
C LEU A 231 -4.93 6.94 -14.93
N TYR A 232 -5.23 5.68 -15.23
CA TYR A 232 -4.28 4.70 -15.74
C TYR A 232 -3.30 5.24 -16.80
N PRO A 233 -3.76 5.79 -17.95
CA PRO A 233 -2.86 6.28 -18.99
C PRO A 233 -2.01 7.47 -18.53
N ARG A 234 -2.52 8.31 -17.61
CA ARG A 234 -1.81 9.49 -17.10
C ARG A 234 -0.65 9.08 -16.20
N VAL A 235 -0.88 8.12 -15.30
CA VAL A 235 0.17 7.59 -14.41
C VAL A 235 1.21 6.81 -15.20
N LYS A 236 0.78 5.98 -16.16
CA LYS A 236 1.70 5.28 -17.07
C LYS A 236 2.60 6.26 -17.83
N SER A 237 2.04 7.36 -18.33
CA SER A 237 2.82 8.39 -19.02
C SER A 237 3.93 9.00 -18.15
N VAL A 238 3.70 9.15 -16.83
CA VAL A 238 4.74 9.61 -15.90
C VAL A 238 5.85 8.56 -15.77
N ILE A 239 5.49 7.28 -15.65
CA ILE A 239 6.46 6.18 -15.58
C ILE A 239 7.29 6.11 -16.87
N ASP A 240 6.61 6.09 -18.03
CA ASP A 240 7.24 6.05 -19.35
C ASP A 240 8.15 7.27 -19.59
N HIS A 241 7.78 8.45 -19.06
CA HIS A 241 8.61 9.64 -19.13
C HIS A 241 9.96 9.41 -18.44
N PHE A 242 9.96 8.94 -17.20
CA PHE A 242 11.21 8.70 -16.46
C PHE A 242 12.02 7.54 -17.03
N MET A 243 11.37 6.46 -17.48
CA MET A 243 12.07 5.37 -18.17
C MET A 243 12.79 5.86 -19.43
N ARG A 244 12.12 6.64 -20.29
CA ARG A 244 12.73 7.20 -21.49
C ARG A 244 13.80 8.24 -21.18
N LEU A 245 13.56 9.11 -20.20
CA LEU A 245 14.50 10.15 -19.81
C LEU A 245 15.86 9.57 -19.40
N TYR A 246 15.85 8.44 -18.69
CA TYR A 246 17.06 7.78 -18.19
C TYR A 246 17.46 6.52 -18.97
N SER A 247 16.75 6.18 -20.05
CA SER A 247 16.96 4.96 -20.83
C SER A 247 16.97 3.68 -19.99
N ILE A 248 16.04 3.58 -19.03
CA ILE A 248 15.91 2.42 -18.14
C ILE A 248 14.88 1.45 -18.70
N ASP A 249 15.30 0.20 -18.89
CA ASP A 249 14.43 -0.92 -19.27
C ASP A 249 13.63 -1.46 -18.09
N ASP A 250 12.51 -2.13 -18.38
CA ASP A 250 11.60 -2.68 -17.37
C ASP A 250 12.20 -3.82 -16.53
N ASP A 251 13.26 -4.49 -16.98
CA ASP A 251 14.01 -5.48 -16.19
C ASP A 251 14.80 -4.86 -15.03
N ASN A 252 15.04 -3.54 -15.09
CA ASN A 252 15.65 -2.74 -14.04
C ASN A 252 14.60 -1.96 -13.23
N MET A 253 13.36 -2.47 -13.19
CA MET A 253 12.25 -1.91 -12.45
C MET A 253 11.78 -2.84 -11.32
N LEU A 254 11.51 -2.25 -10.15
CA LEU A 254 10.80 -2.90 -9.04
C LEU A 254 9.49 -2.16 -8.77
N LEU A 255 8.37 -2.88 -8.86
CA LEU A 255 7.04 -2.38 -8.49
C LEU A 255 6.69 -2.88 -7.08
N PHE A 256 6.46 -1.96 -6.17
CA PHE A 256 6.14 -2.24 -4.77
C PHE A 256 4.75 -1.73 -4.37
N GLY A 257 4.02 -2.57 -3.63
CA GLY A 257 2.80 -2.12 -2.97
C GLY A 257 2.24 -3.10 -1.94
N ALA A 258 1.57 -2.55 -0.93
CA ALA A 258 0.87 -3.33 0.09
C ALA A 258 -0.64 -3.01 0.09
N SER A 259 -1.50 -3.99 0.36
CA SER A 259 -2.95 -3.81 0.41
C SER A 259 -3.48 -3.24 -0.92
N LYS A 260 -4.13 -2.08 -0.88
CA LYS A 260 -4.49 -1.30 -2.06
C LYS A 260 -3.30 -1.07 -3.01
N GLY A 261 -2.15 -0.71 -2.47
CA GLY A 261 -0.94 -0.46 -3.27
C GLY A 261 -0.48 -1.71 -4.02
N GLY A 262 -0.63 -2.90 -3.44
CA GLY A 262 -0.29 -4.16 -4.10
C GLY A 262 -1.23 -4.45 -5.29
N SER A 263 -2.51 -4.10 -5.13
CA SER A 263 -3.51 -4.19 -6.20
C SER A 263 -3.18 -3.22 -7.35
N ILE A 264 -2.77 -1.99 -7.03
CA ILE A 264 -2.31 -1.00 -8.01
C ILE A 264 -1.06 -1.51 -8.73
N ALA A 265 -0.08 -2.03 -7.99
CA ALA A 265 1.15 -2.60 -8.56
C ALA A 265 0.83 -3.70 -9.59
N LEU A 266 -0.09 -4.62 -9.27
CA LEU A 266 -0.55 -5.64 -10.20
C LEU A 266 -1.13 -5.04 -11.50
N HIS A 267 -1.91 -3.96 -11.42
CA HIS A 267 -2.46 -3.30 -12.61
C HIS A 267 -1.43 -2.61 -13.49
N TYR A 268 -0.43 -1.95 -12.91
CA TYR A 268 0.62 -1.30 -13.72
C TYR A 268 1.65 -2.29 -14.24
N ALA A 269 1.87 -3.42 -13.56
CA ALA A 269 2.79 -4.46 -14.01
C ALA A 269 2.48 -5.03 -15.39
N GLN A 270 1.23 -4.95 -15.88
CA GLN A 270 0.88 -5.47 -17.20
C GLN A 270 1.67 -4.78 -18.33
N GLU A 271 2.09 -3.53 -18.12
CA GLU A 271 2.85 -2.71 -19.07
C GLU A 271 4.36 -2.98 -19.01
N PHE A 272 4.82 -3.64 -17.94
CA PHE A 272 6.24 -3.84 -17.62
C PHE A 272 6.50 -5.34 -17.37
N PRO A 273 6.48 -6.17 -18.44
CA PRO A 273 6.51 -7.62 -18.33
C PRO A 273 7.75 -8.18 -17.63
N ARG A 274 8.89 -7.48 -17.68
CA ARG A 274 10.14 -7.91 -17.02
C ARG A 274 10.35 -7.30 -15.64
N ALA A 275 9.47 -6.41 -15.18
CA ALA A 275 9.58 -5.79 -13.86
C ALA A 275 9.41 -6.81 -12.73
N ARG A 276 10.21 -6.67 -11.67
CA ARG A 276 10.04 -7.42 -10.43
C ARG A 276 8.84 -6.88 -9.66
N LEU A 277 8.05 -7.78 -9.08
CA LEU A 277 6.93 -7.44 -8.22
C LEU A 277 7.24 -7.77 -6.76
N LEU A 278 7.10 -6.79 -5.87
CA LEU A 278 7.12 -6.98 -4.43
C LEU A 278 5.77 -6.54 -3.87
N ILE A 279 4.92 -7.51 -3.53
CA ILE A 279 3.54 -7.24 -3.14
C ILE A 279 3.18 -7.88 -1.81
N ALA A 280 2.48 -7.14 -0.96
CA ALA A 280 2.01 -7.62 0.33
C ALA A 280 0.50 -7.51 0.45
N VAL A 281 -0.17 -8.62 0.76
CA VAL A 281 -1.62 -8.71 0.98
C VAL A 281 -2.44 -7.89 -0.03
N PRO A 282 -2.22 -8.02 -1.35
CA PRO A 282 -2.99 -7.26 -2.33
C PRO A 282 -4.47 -7.67 -2.30
N GLN A 283 -5.39 -6.71 -2.48
CA GLN A 283 -6.81 -7.01 -2.58
C GLN A 283 -7.11 -7.54 -3.98
N LEU A 284 -7.31 -8.86 -4.10
CA LEU A 284 -7.39 -9.52 -5.40
C LEU A 284 -8.75 -9.37 -6.12
N ASN A 285 -9.84 -9.20 -5.38
CA ASN A 285 -11.19 -9.01 -5.92
C ASN A 285 -11.78 -7.70 -5.40
N LEU A 286 -11.72 -6.65 -6.23
CA LEU A 286 -12.17 -5.32 -5.85
C LEU A 286 -13.70 -5.26 -5.67
N PRO A 287 -14.55 -5.81 -6.55
CA PRO A 287 -16.00 -5.84 -6.34
C PRO A 287 -16.40 -6.45 -5.00
N TYR A 288 -15.83 -7.60 -4.62
CA TYR A 288 -16.11 -8.22 -3.33
C TYR A 288 -15.67 -7.32 -2.17
N TYR A 289 -14.45 -6.81 -2.23
CA TYR A 289 -13.91 -5.94 -1.18
C TYR A 289 -14.71 -4.64 -1.03
N MET A 290 -15.14 -4.03 -2.14
CA MET A 290 -15.93 -2.81 -2.16
C MET A 290 -17.38 -3.02 -1.71
N ASN A 291 -17.90 -4.25 -1.75
CA ASN A 291 -19.25 -4.55 -1.25
C ASN A 291 -19.36 -4.46 0.28
N LYS A 292 -18.23 -4.31 0.99
CA LYS A 292 -18.21 -4.14 2.44
C LYS A 292 -18.96 -2.86 2.86
N PRO A 293 -19.55 -2.83 4.07
CA PRO A 293 -20.37 -1.70 4.55
C PRO A 293 -19.82 -0.30 4.34
N PHE A 294 -18.52 -0.12 4.50
CA PHE A 294 -17.83 1.16 4.40
C PHE A 294 -17.66 1.67 2.96
N PHE A 295 -17.64 0.78 1.96
CA PHE A 295 -17.48 1.14 0.55
C PHE A 295 -18.75 1.02 -0.30
N ARG A 296 -19.75 0.31 0.21
CA ARG A 296 -20.98 -0.02 -0.51
C ARG A 296 -21.71 1.19 -1.11
N TYR A 297 -21.65 2.35 -0.46
CA TYR A 297 -22.32 3.57 -0.93
C TYR A 297 -21.35 4.63 -1.47
N ASN A 298 -20.12 4.23 -1.81
CA ASN A 298 -19.13 5.11 -2.41
C ASN A 298 -18.33 4.44 -3.55
N LEU A 299 -17.28 3.67 -3.25
CA LEU A 299 -16.39 3.03 -4.20
C LEU A 299 -17.11 1.90 -4.92
N PHE A 300 -18.01 1.18 -4.27
CA PHE A 300 -18.80 0.14 -4.94
C PHE A 300 -19.68 0.67 -6.08
N GLU A 301 -20.10 1.93 -6.03
CA GLU A 301 -20.92 2.57 -7.08
C GLU A 301 -20.08 3.00 -8.30
N VAL A 302 -18.76 2.81 -8.25
CA VAL A 302 -17.84 3.24 -9.32
C VAL A 302 -17.66 2.11 -10.31
N LYS A 303 -18.32 2.25 -11.46
CA LYS A 303 -18.31 1.25 -12.55
C LYS A 303 -16.92 0.73 -12.91
N ALA A 304 -15.91 1.61 -12.93
CA ALA A 304 -14.53 1.25 -13.26
C ALA A 304 -13.98 0.08 -12.42
N PHE A 305 -14.35 -0.07 -11.14
CA PHE A 305 -13.88 -1.19 -10.31
C PHE A 305 -14.51 -2.54 -10.67
N HIS A 306 -15.65 -2.53 -11.37
CA HIS A 306 -16.36 -3.72 -11.82
C HIS A 306 -15.98 -4.12 -13.24
N GLU A 307 -15.76 -3.11 -14.10
CA GLU A 307 -15.51 -3.31 -15.54
C GLU A 307 -14.04 -3.65 -15.85
N MET A 308 -13.12 -3.30 -14.96
CA MET A 308 -11.70 -3.56 -15.17
C MET A 308 -11.32 -5.02 -14.95
N ILE A 309 -10.25 -5.46 -15.62
CA ILE A 309 -9.56 -6.72 -15.31
C ILE A 309 -9.21 -6.71 -13.82
N GLN A 310 -9.56 -7.77 -13.10
CA GLN A 310 -9.37 -7.82 -11.65
C GLN A 310 -7.92 -8.17 -11.28
N PRO A 311 -7.38 -7.70 -10.14
CA PRO A 311 -6.02 -8.02 -9.73
C PRO A 311 -5.76 -9.54 -9.62
N GLU A 312 -6.77 -10.35 -9.25
CA GLU A 312 -6.68 -11.81 -9.27
C GLU A 312 -6.37 -12.37 -10.67
N GLN A 313 -7.05 -11.85 -11.71
CA GLN A 313 -6.86 -12.29 -13.08
C GLN A 313 -5.45 -11.94 -13.58
N LEU A 314 -4.97 -10.75 -13.22
CA LEU A 314 -3.60 -10.32 -13.52
C LEU A 314 -2.56 -11.17 -12.79
N LEU A 315 -2.76 -11.45 -11.50
CA LEU A 315 -1.88 -12.32 -10.74
C LEU A 315 -1.79 -13.71 -11.39
N ARG A 316 -2.92 -14.33 -11.74
CA ARG A 316 -2.94 -15.63 -12.43
C ARG A 316 -2.16 -15.59 -13.74
N LYS A 317 -2.35 -14.55 -14.56
CA LYS A 317 -1.57 -14.32 -15.78
C LYS A 317 -0.07 -14.25 -15.49
N TYR A 318 0.35 -13.46 -14.51
CA TYR A 318 1.77 -13.28 -14.18
C TYR A 318 2.43 -14.54 -13.62
N LEU A 319 1.66 -15.36 -12.90
CA LEU A 319 2.10 -16.68 -12.45
C LEU A 319 2.34 -17.62 -13.64
N THR A 320 1.44 -17.65 -14.63
CA THR A 320 1.62 -18.44 -15.86
C THR A 320 2.81 -17.96 -16.69
N GLU A 321 3.07 -16.65 -16.72
CA GLU A 321 4.23 -16.05 -17.39
C GLU A 321 5.56 -16.31 -16.64
N GLY A 322 5.52 -16.84 -15.42
CA GLY A 322 6.71 -17.11 -14.62
C GLY A 322 7.44 -15.85 -14.15
N ARG A 323 6.72 -14.73 -13.98
CA ARG A 323 7.30 -13.46 -13.56
C ARG A 323 7.96 -13.55 -12.18
N ARG A 324 8.92 -12.67 -11.91
CA ARG A 324 9.57 -12.55 -10.60
C ARG A 324 8.66 -11.82 -9.60
N ILE A 325 8.07 -12.56 -8.67
CA ILE A 325 7.09 -12.07 -7.70
C ILE A 325 7.49 -12.51 -6.28
N ASP A 326 7.69 -11.54 -5.40
CA ASP A 326 7.79 -11.73 -3.96
C ASP A 326 6.45 -11.37 -3.32
N TYR A 327 5.71 -12.38 -2.85
CA TYR A 327 4.32 -12.25 -2.38
C TYR A 327 4.22 -12.51 -0.87
N PHE A 328 3.82 -11.50 -0.10
CA PHE A 328 3.64 -11.58 1.34
C PHE A 328 2.16 -11.73 1.71
N TYR A 329 1.81 -12.69 2.56
CA TYR A 329 0.41 -13.01 2.84
C TYR A 329 0.20 -13.66 4.22
N THR A 330 -1.07 -13.81 4.60
CA THR A 330 -1.52 -14.54 5.79
C THR A 330 -2.78 -15.34 5.44
N ASN A 331 -2.96 -16.52 6.03
CA ASN A 331 -4.17 -17.32 5.84
C ASN A 331 -5.41 -16.70 6.51
N ASN A 332 -5.18 -15.77 7.44
CA ASN A 332 -6.22 -15.05 8.17
C ASN A 332 -6.56 -13.68 7.55
N ASP A 333 -6.24 -13.45 6.27
CA ASP A 333 -6.52 -12.16 5.62
C ASP A 333 -8.02 -12.00 5.37
N GLU A 334 -8.65 -11.19 6.23
CA GLU A 334 -10.07 -10.88 6.24
C GLU A 334 -10.48 -9.84 5.19
N LEU A 335 -9.51 -9.22 4.50
CA LEU A 335 -9.72 -8.15 3.52
C LEU A 335 -9.43 -8.55 2.08
N SER A 336 -8.61 -9.57 1.82
CA SER A 336 -8.10 -9.92 0.48
C SER A 336 -8.54 -11.28 -0.08
N ASN A 337 -9.64 -11.86 0.42
CA ASN A 337 -10.18 -13.18 0.03
C ASN A 337 -9.32 -14.39 0.44
N HIS A 338 -8.79 -14.42 1.67
CA HIS A 338 -8.16 -15.62 2.25
C HIS A 338 -6.99 -16.22 1.44
N SER A 339 -6.21 -15.37 0.76
CA SER A 339 -4.89 -15.75 0.23
C SER A 339 -4.85 -16.91 -0.77
N VAL A 340 -5.52 -16.75 -1.91
CA VAL A 340 -5.47 -17.67 -3.07
C VAL A 340 -4.04 -18.09 -3.47
N ILE A 341 -3.04 -17.23 -3.20
CA ILE A 341 -1.61 -17.51 -3.45
C ILE A 341 -1.11 -18.78 -2.74
N GLU A 342 -1.76 -19.20 -1.64
CA GLU A 342 -1.42 -20.42 -0.90
C GLU A 342 -1.39 -21.64 -1.83
N LEU A 343 -2.35 -21.74 -2.75
CA LEU A 343 -2.49 -22.88 -3.66
C LEU A 343 -1.55 -22.83 -4.88
N ALA A 344 -0.83 -21.73 -5.08
CA ALA A 344 0.10 -21.60 -6.21
C ALA A 344 1.40 -22.38 -5.95
N HIS A 345 1.74 -23.28 -6.87
CA HIS A 345 2.91 -24.16 -6.84
C HIS A 345 3.49 -24.30 -8.25
N GLY A 346 4.74 -24.75 -8.39
CA GLY A 346 5.35 -24.99 -9.71
C GLY A 346 5.75 -23.74 -10.51
N VAL A 347 5.82 -22.56 -9.88
CA VAL A 347 6.07 -21.27 -10.55
C VAL A 347 7.48 -20.76 -10.19
N LYS A 348 8.44 -20.93 -11.11
CA LYS A 348 9.87 -20.62 -10.92
C LYS A 348 10.17 -19.18 -10.44
N GLY A 349 9.35 -18.21 -10.81
CA GLY A 349 9.52 -16.80 -10.43
C GLY A 349 8.83 -16.39 -9.13
N LEU A 350 8.07 -17.29 -8.49
CA LEU A 350 7.28 -16.96 -7.31
C LEU A 350 8.01 -17.33 -6.01
N THR A 351 8.17 -16.34 -5.13
CA THR A 351 8.46 -16.56 -3.71
C THR A 351 7.27 -16.12 -2.87
N LYS A 352 6.70 -17.05 -2.09
CA LYS A 352 5.58 -16.78 -1.17
C LYS A 352 6.10 -16.70 0.26
N TYR A 353 5.69 -15.67 0.99
CA TYR A 353 6.05 -15.44 2.37
C TYR A 353 4.80 -15.49 3.25
N ARG A 354 4.62 -16.58 3.99
CA ARG A 354 3.48 -16.79 4.89
C ARG A 354 3.78 -16.20 6.26
N PHE A 355 2.99 -15.23 6.67
CA PHE A 355 3.06 -14.58 7.98
C PHE A 355 1.84 -14.90 8.83
N ASN A 356 1.99 -14.76 10.14
CA ASN A 356 0.85 -14.67 11.04
C ASN A 356 0.26 -13.25 11.03
N GLY A 357 -1.00 -13.14 11.43
CA GLY A 357 -1.71 -11.90 11.68
C GLY A 357 -2.90 -11.70 10.75
N THR A 358 -3.59 -10.60 10.97
CA THR A 358 -4.63 -10.03 10.11
C THR A 358 -4.00 -9.22 8.98
N HIS A 359 -4.82 -8.75 8.04
CA HIS A 359 -4.38 -8.00 6.87
C HIS A 359 -3.38 -6.86 7.17
N GLY A 360 -3.70 -6.04 8.18
CA GLY A 360 -2.88 -4.86 8.53
C GLY A 360 -1.55 -5.19 9.21
N GLU A 361 -1.38 -6.41 9.72
CA GLU A 361 -0.22 -6.82 10.50
C GLU A 361 0.91 -7.36 9.62
N VAL A 362 0.58 -7.98 8.49
CA VAL A 362 1.55 -8.62 7.59
C VAL A 362 2.60 -7.65 7.09
N ALA A 363 2.20 -6.50 6.52
CA ALA A 363 3.16 -5.53 5.99
C ALA A 363 4.11 -4.97 7.07
N LYS A 364 3.65 -4.85 8.32
CA LYS A 364 4.50 -4.42 9.43
C LYS A 364 5.46 -5.52 9.84
N ALA A 365 4.98 -6.76 10.00
CA ALA A 365 5.80 -7.90 10.38
C ALA A 365 6.85 -8.26 9.33
N ALA A 366 6.49 -8.12 8.04
CA ALA A 366 7.33 -8.43 6.90
C ALA A 366 8.33 -7.34 6.52
N LEU A 367 8.28 -6.19 7.18
CA LEU A 367 9.07 -5.02 6.80
C LEU A 367 10.58 -5.32 6.68
N PRO A 368 11.23 -6.06 7.60
CA PRO A 368 12.64 -6.39 7.44
C PRO A 368 12.94 -7.14 6.15
N THR A 369 12.10 -8.10 5.77
CA THR A 369 12.30 -8.87 4.54
C THR A 369 11.96 -8.08 3.28
N MET A 370 10.94 -7.21 3.32
CA MET A 370 10.67 -6.32 2.19
C MET A 370 11.83 -5.36 1.96
N LEU A 371 12.42 -4.79 3.01
CA LEU A 371 13.61 -3.95 2.91
C LEU A 371 14.84 -4.73 2.42
N ASN A 372 15.03 -5.97 2.88
CA ASN A 372 16.07 -6.86 2.40
C ASN A 372 15.97 -7.08 0.87
N ILE A 373 14.78 -7.43 0.39
CA ILE A 373 14.50 -7.66 -1.04
C ILE A 373 14.72 -6.39 -1.87
N ILE A 374 14.33 -5.23 -1.33
CA ILE A 374 14.60 -3.95 -2.00
C ILE A 374 16.10 -3.72 -2.07
N ARG A 375 16.85 -3.87 -0.98
CA ARG A 375 18.33 -3.72 -0.99
C ARG A 375 19.02 -4.73 -1.88
N GLU A 376 18.49 -5.95 -2.00
CA GLU A 376 18.93 -6.93 -3.01
C GLU A 376 18.75 -6.39 -4.43
N PHE A 377 17.58 -5.85 -4.74
CA PHE A 377 17.33 -5.20 -6.02
C PHE A 377 18.26 -4.00 -6.27
N LEU A 378 18.59 -3.23 -5.23
CA LEU A 378 19.51 -2.10 -5.31
C LEU A 378 20.98 -2.54 -5.52
N GLY A 379 21.31 -3.82 -5.30
CA GLY A 379 22.65 -4.39 -5.48
C GLY A 379 23.49 -4.42 -4.19
N GLN A 380 22.84 -4.37 -3.03
CA GLN A 380 23.47 -4.27 -1.71
C GLN A 380 23.27 -5.53 -0.86
N ALA A 381 22.65 -6.58 -1.41
CA ALA A 381 22.43 -7.81 -0.66
C ALA A 381 23.74 -8.54 -0.37
N THR A 382 23.86 -9.02 0.87
CA THR A 382 24.96 -9.87 1.30
C THR A 382 24.40 -11.20 1.80
N ASN A 383 24.91 -12.30 1.28
CA ASN A 383 24.53 -13.63 1.76
C ASN A 383 25.62 -14.17 2.71
N LYS A 384 25.21 -14.61 3.89
CA LYS A 384 26.06 -15.35 4.84
C LYS A 384 25.52 -16.76 5.03
N LYS A 385 26.44 -17.71 5.22
CA LYS A 385 26.06 -19.06 5.64
C LYS A 385 25.84 -19.09 7.14
N ILE A 386 24.93 -19.93 7.59
CA ILE A 386 24.78 -20.30 8.99
C ILE A 386 24.61 -21.81 9.15
N ILE A 387 25.05 -22.32 10.30
CA ILE A 387 24.79 -23.67 10.74
C ILE A 387 23.42 -23.73 11.44
N CYS A 388 22.52 -24.54 10.87
CA CYS A 388 21.35 -25.04 11.59
C CYS A 388 21.82 -26.28 12.36
N GLU A 389 21.98 -26.15 13.67
CA GLU A 389 22.55 -27.19 14.52
C GLU A 389 21.58 -28.36 14.69
N ASP A 390 20.29 -28.05 14.81
CA ASP A 390 19.25 -29.06 14.96
C ASP A 390 17.89 -28.58 14.40
N ALA A 391 17.01 -29.53 14.12
CA ALA A 391 15.62 -29.29 13.77
C ALA A 391 14.74 -30.35 14.45
N LEU A 392 13.54 -29.97 14.87
CA LEU A 392 12.54 -30.90 15.36
C LEU A 392 11.20 -30.57 14.74
N THR A 393 10.41 -31.61 14.49
CA THR A 393 9.02 -31.47 14.06
C THR A 393 8.10 -32.16 15.03
N TYR A 394 6.94 -31.55 15.27
CA TYR A 394 5.90 -32.15 16.09
C TYR A 394 4.55 -31.98 15.40
N LYS A 395 3.71 -33.00 15.50
CA LYS A 395 2.41 -33.06 14.83
C LYS A 395 1.28 -32.99 15.85
N THR A 396 0.28 -32.16 15.60
CA THR A 396 -1.00 -32.19 16.33
C THR A 396 -2.13 -32.22 15.33
N GLU A 397 -2.98 -33.24 15.38
CA GLU A 397 -4.11 -33.39 14.45
C GLU A 397 -3.66 -33.30 12.97
N ASP A 398 -4.12 -32.26 12.26
CA ASP A 398 -3.86 -31.96 10.85
C ASP A 398 -2.72 -30.96 10.64
N ARG A 399 -1.95 -30.64 11.69
CA ARG A 399 -0.89 -29.62 11.67
C ARG A 399 0.45 -30.21 12.04
N LEU A 400 1.48 -29.73 11.35
CA LEU A 400 2.88 -29.96 11.64
C LEU A 400 3.50 -28.63 12.09
N TYR A 401 4.33 -28.71 13.11
CA TYR A 401 5.13 -27.59 13.57
C TYR A 401 6.59 -27.95 13.52
N ALA A 402 7.44 -26.95 13.35
CA ALA A 402 8.87 -27.09 13.35
C ALA A 402 9.51 -26.17 14.39
N GLN A 403 10.54 -26.66 15.04
CA GLN A 403 11.48 -25.89 15.83
C GLN A 403 12.87 -26.09 15.22
N VAL A 404 13.67 -25.03 15.10
CA VAL A 404 15.04 -25.10 14.58
C VAL A 404 15.97 -24.36 15.51
N ARG A 405 17.17 -24.91 15.67
CA ARG A 405 18.26 -24.31 16.42
C ARG A 405 19.33 -23.81 15.45
N ILE A 406 19.63 -22.53 15.53
CA ILE A 406 20.68 -21.88 14.74
C ILE A 406 21.87 -21.53 15.62
N GLN A 407 23.05 -21.39 15.02
CA GLN A 407 24.25 -20.94 15.70
C GLN A 407 24.02 -19.63 16.50
N ASP A 408 24.53 -19.57 17.73
CA ASP A 408 24.23 -18.52 18.71
C ASP A 408 24.98 -17.18 18.48
N ASP A 409 25.91 -17.16 17.53
CA ASP A 409 26.78 -16.00 17.24
C ASP A 409 26.15 -14.97 16.29
N ILE A 410 24.88 -15.16 15.90
CA ILE A 410 24.17 -14.12 15.15
C ILE A 410 23.80 -13.01 16.11
N GLU A 411 24.40 -11.83 15.91
CA GLU A 411 24.07 -10.62 16.65
C GLU A 411 22.55 -10.40 16.71
N ASN A 412 21.96 -10.64 17.88
CA ASN A 412 20.53 -10.51 18.17
C ASN A 412 20.01 -9.05 18.12
N ASN A 413 20.85 -8.09 17.73
CA ASN A 413 20.58 -6.66 17.88
C ASN A 413 19.77 -6.05 16.72
N ASN A 414 19.61 -6.76 15.59
CA ASN A 414 18.84 -6.26 14.45
C ASN A 414 17.55 -7.07 14.22
N PRO A 415 16.43 -6.41 13.87
CA PRO A 415 15.17 -7.10 13.59
C PRO A 415 15.29 -7.93 12.31
N ALA A 416 15.15 -9.25 12.44
CA ALA A 416 15.16 -10.20 11.34
C ALA A 416 13.85 -10.97 11.26
N ASN A 417 13.44 -11.32 10.05
CA ASN A 417 12.46 -12.37 9.85
C ASN A 417 13.17 -13.69 9.57
N TRP A 418 12.80 -14.73 10.31
CA TRP A 418 13.28 -16.10 10.12
C TRP A 418 12.25 -16.92 9.36
N TYR A 419 12.69 -17.79 8.47
CA TYR A 419 11.82 -18.59 7.63
C TYR A 419 12.29 -20.03 7.50
N LEU A 420 11.35 -20.96 7.57
CA LEU A 420 11.52 -22.29 7.03
C LEU A 420 11.22 -22.25 5.53
N GLU A 421 12.18 -22.62 4.68
CA GLU A 421 12.08 -22.53 3.22
C GLU A 421 11.92 -23.92 2.59
N ALA A 422 10.93 -24.04 1.72
CA ALA A 422 10.73 -25.16 0.81
C ALA A 422 10.76 -24.70 -0.66
N ASN A 423 11.16 -25.61 -1.55
CA ASN A 423 11.04 -25.43 -3.00
C ASN A 423 10.06 -26.47 -3.56
N ASP A 424 8.98 -26.00 -4.16
CA ASP A 424 7.91 -26.82 -4.72
C ASP A 424 7.75 -26.55 -6.22
N GLY A 425 8.39 -27.40 -7.03
CA GLY A 425 8.36 -27.30 -8.49
C GLY A 425 8.90 -25.98 -9.03
N GLY A 426 9.75 -25.27 -8.27
CA GLY A 426 10.26 -23.94 -8.62
C GLY A 426 9.62 -22.79 -7.83
N THR A 427 8.44 -22.97 -7.23
CA THR A 427 7.89 -22.00 -6.28
C THR A 427 8.68 -22.08 -4.97
N ILE A 428 9.13 -20.95 -4.45
CA ILE A 428 9.74 -20.89 -3.11
C ILE A 428 8.64 -20.57 -2.09
N LEU A 429 8.43 -21.45 -1.11
CA LEU A 429 7.57 -21.20 0.05
C LEU A 429 8.45 -20.88 1.26
N ARG A 430 8.18 -19.73 1.89
CA ARG A 430 8.82 -19.31 3.15
C ARG A 430 7.76 -19.15 4.22
N VAL A 431 7.78 -20.06 5.20
CA VAL A 431 6.90 -19.97 6.38
C VAL A 431 7.64 -19.21 7.47
N ALA A 432 7.11 -18.04 7.85
CA ALA A 432 7.74 -17.22 8.88
C ALA A 432 7.76 -17.97 10.23
N MET A 433 8.86 -17.79 10.95
CA MET A 433 9.11 -18.40 12.26
C MET A 433 9.16 -17.33 13.35
N THR A 434 8.72 -17.72 14.54
CA THR A 434 8.75 -16.91 15.75
C THR A 434 10.05 -17.15 16.51
N ASN A 435 10.60 -16.10 17.11
CA ASN A 435 11.76 -16.21 17.99
C ASN A 435 11.34 -16.78 19.35
N HIS A 436 12.10 -17.75 19.87
CA HIS A 436 12.00 -18.12 21.27
C HIS A 436 12.62 -17.02 22.17
N THR A 437 12.40 -17.11 23.48
CA THR A 437 13.18 -16.34 24.47
C THR A 437 14.69 -16.62 24.39
N TYR A 438 15.08 -17.78 23.85
CA TYR A 438 16.45 -18.09 23.49
C TYR A 438 16.64 -17.69 22.03
N GLY A 439 17.46 -16.67 21.76
CA GLY A 439 17.64 -16.10 20.43
C GLY A 439 18.06 -17.13 19.37
N PHE A 440 18.77 -18.19 19.76
CA PHE A 440 19.20 -19.27 18.88
C PHE A 440 18.10 -20.28 18.50
N VAL A 441 16.89 -20.20 19.06
CA VAL A 441 15.77 -21.10 18.71
C VAL A 441 14.69 -20.34 17.94
N LYS A 442 14.26 -20.89 16.80
CA LYS A 442 13.12 -20.42 16.00
C LYS A 442 12.06 -21.51 15.93
N TYR A 443 10.79 -21.15 15.89
CA TYR A 443 9.70 -22.12 15.78
C TYR A 443 8.53 -21.60 14.97
N THR A 444 7.74 -22.50 14.37
CA THR A 444 6.45 -22.16 13.78
C THR A 444 5.41 -22.02 14.89
N SER A 445 4.76 -20.87 15.00
CA SER A 445 3.65 -20.67 15.94
C SER A 445 2.37 -21.43 15.52
N PRO A 446 1.36 -21.59 16.40
CA PRO A 446 0.08 -22.23 16.07
C PRO A 446 -0.60 -21.74 14.77
N SER A 447 -0.43 -20.46 14.46
CA SER A 447 -0.96 -19.77 13.29
C SER A 447 -0.03 -19.78 12.07
N GLN A 448 1.19 -20.29 12.24
CA GLN A 448 2.19 -20.54 11.19
C GLN A 448 2.46 -22.03 11.03
N ALA A 449 1.49 -22.87 11.45
CA ALA A 449 1.55 -24.29 11.24
C ALA A 449 1.82 -24.62 9.76
N ILE A 450 2.56 -25.69 9.56
CA ILE A 450 2.73 -26.36 8.29
C ILE A 450 1.55 -27.32 8.15
N PHE A 451 0.86 -27.28 7.03
CA PHE A 451 -0.32 -28.08 6.76
C PHE A 451 0.03 -29.21 5.79
N PRO A 452 0.18 -30.46 6.25
CA PRO A 452 0.56 -31.60 5.41
C PRO A 452 -0.35 -31.83 4.18
N SER A 453 -1.57 -31.31 4.21
CA SER A 453 -2.55 -31.45 3.12
C SER A 453 -2.19 -30.63 1.87
N TYR A 454 -1.39 -29.57 1.99
CA TYR A 454 -1.01 -28.73 0.84
C TYR A 454 0.41 -28.15 0.91
N ASP A 455 1.11 -28.27 2.05
CA ASP A 455 2.50 -27.85 2.16
C ASP A 455 3.47 -28.96 1.71
N PRO A 456 4.55 -28.61 0.99
CA PRO A 456 5.52 -29.55 0.46
C PRO A 456 6.52 -29.98 1.56
N ILE A 457 6.07 -30.75 2.56
CA ILE A 457 6.85 -31.08 3.77
C ILE A 457 8.25 -31.59 3.44
N SER A 458 8.36 -32.53 2.50
CA SER A 458 9.63 -33.16 2.11
C SER A 458 10.61 -32.22 1.40
N SER A 459 10.14 -31.06 0.96
CA SER A 459 10.92 -30.05 0.26
C SER A 459 11.47 -28.95 1.18
N PHE A 460 11.04 -28.88 2.46
CA PHE A 460 11.68 -28.00 3.43
C PHE A 460 13.10 -28.46 3.70
N ASN A 461 14.08 -27.61 3.39
CA ASN A 461 15.49 -27.98 3.48
C ASN A 461 16.41 -26.84 3.94
N LYS A 462 15.86 -25.65 4.20
CA LYS A 462 16.64 -24.49 4.64
C LYS A 462 15.93 -23.67 5.72
N ILE A 463 16.77 -22.99 6.50
CA ILE A 463 16.42 -21.87 7.37
C ILE A 463 17.00 -20.59 6.76
N ILE A 464 16.17 -19.56 6.63
CA ILE A 464 16.55 -18.26 6.06
C ILE A 464 16.33 -17.17 7.10
N GLY A 465 17.37 -16.38 7.39
CA GLY A 465 17.26 -15.17 8.20
C GLY A 465 17.39 -13.94 7.32
N SER A 466 16.36 -13.09 7.26
CA SER A 466 16.34 -11.90 6.40
C SER A 466 16.31 -10.63 7.25
N PHE A 467 17.34 -9.81 7.12
CA PHE A 467 17.54 -8.58 7.88
C PHE A 467 17.23 -7.36 7.02
N ASP A 468 16.70 -6.31 7.64
CA ASP A 468 16.39 -5.08 6.93
C ASP A 468 17.61 -4.51 6.20
N THR A 469 18.82 -4.62 6.76
CA THR A 469 20.12 -4.17 6.18
C THR A 469 20.50 -4.76 4.82
N GLY A 470 19.74 -5.71 4.26
CA GLY A 470 20.12 -6.43 3.04
C GLY A 470 20.97 -7.68 3.31
N LEU A 471 21.25 -7.99 4.58
CA LEU A 471 21.91 -9.23 4.98
C LEU A 471 20.93 -10.40 5.01
N THR A 472 21.30 -11.51 4.37
CA THR A 472 20.54 -12.76 4.38
C THR A 472 21.42 -13.90 4.89
N TYR A 473 20.97 -14.58 5.94
CA TYR A 473 21.56 -15.83 6.40
C TYR A 473 20.86 -17.02 5.78
N ILE A 474 21.64 -18.01 5.34
CA ILE A 474 21.15 -19.24 4.71
C ILE A 474 21.80 -20.44 5.40
N GLY A 475 20.99 -21.27 6.04
CA GLY A 475 21.41 -22.54 6.63
C GLY A 475 20.66 -23.71 6.04
N LYS A 476 21.34 -24.85 5.86
CA LYS A 476 20.70 -26.11 5.46
C LYS A 476 20.14 -26.79 6.70
N LEU A 477 18.94 -27.36 6.63
CA LEU A 477 18.42 -28.18 7.71
C LEU A 477 19.26 -29.47 7.84
N PRO A 478 19.56 -29.92 9.08
CA PRO A 478 20.42 -31.09 9.31
C PRO A 478 19.78 -32.40 8.83
N HIS A 479 18.46 -32.47 8.84
CA HIS A 479 17.66 -33.58 8.32
C HIS A 479 16.37 -33.03 7.68
N LYS A 480 15.68 -33.88 6.90
CA LYS A 480 14.37 -33.51 6.33
C LYS A 480 13.33 -33.46 7.44
N LEU A 481 12.34 -32.59 7.30
CA LEU A 481 11.19 -32.58 8.20
C LEU A 481 10.40 -33.89 8.04
N GLU A 482 10.09 -34.54 9.15
CA GLU A 482 9.39 -35.82 9.15
C GLU A 482 7.91 -35.60 9.54
N ASN A 483 6.99 -36.25 8.82
CA ASN A 483 5.56 -36.24 9.16
C ASN A 483 5.25 -37.40 10.12
N ASN A 484 5.99 -37.49 11.22
CA ASN A 484 5.79 -38.53 12.20
C ASN A 484 4.60 -38.18 13.09
N SER A 485 3.70 -39.13 13.33
CA SER A 485 2.71 -39.06 14.40
C SER A 485 3.44 -39.26 15.73
N GLU A 486 3.22 -38.38 16.71
CA GLU A 486 3.98 -38.42 17.97
C GLU A 486 3.10 -38.59 19.21
N SER A 487 3.70 -39.28 20.18
CA SER A 487 3.18 -39.68 21.49
C SER A 487 3.17 -38.51 22.50
N GLN A 488 2.44 -38.63 23.62
CA GLN A 488 2.30 -37.56 24.63
C GLN A 488 3.63 -37.02 25.21
N GLU A 489 4.70 -37.82 25.24
CA GLU A 489 6.03 -37.39 25.70
C GLU A 489 6.71 -36.37 24.77
N GLN A 490 6.50 -36.53 23.46
CA GLN A 490 7.01 -35.63 22.44
C GLN A 490 6.27 -34.28 22.44
N ILE A 491 4.97 -34.29 22.77
CA ILE A 491 4.17 -33.07 22.96
C ILE A 491 4.73 -32.24 24.13
N ASN A 492 5.11 -32.86 25.24
CA ASN A 492 5.69 -32.14 26.38
C ASN A 492 7.07 -31.53 26.05
N ARG A 493 7.86 -32.17 25.18
CA ARG A 493 9.14 -31.61 24.67
C ARG A 493 8.94 -30.49 23.64
N SER A 494 7.80 -30.43 22.96
CA SER A 494 7.53 -29.43 21.90
C SER A 494 7.51 -27.98 22.40
N PHE A 495 7.24 -27.76 23.69
CA PHE A 495 7.28 -26.45 24.34
C PHE A 495 8.59 -26.17 25.09
N SER A 496 9.45 -27.20 25.24
CA SER A 496 10.80 -27.00 25.76
C SER A 496 11.73 -26.50 24.65
N PRO A 497 12.71 -25.65 24.97
CA PRO A 497 13.69 -25.20 24.00
C PRO A 497 14.58 -26.36 23.53
N LEU A 498 14.93 -26.36 22.25
CA LEU A 498 16.01 -27.17 21.68
C LEU A 498 17.36 -26.77 22.32
N CYS A 499 17.73 -27.51 23.35
CA CYS A 499 19.05 -27.45 23.98
C CYS A 499 19.93 -28.56 23.40
N LEU A 500 21.19 -28.26 23.13
CA LEU A 500 22.17 -29.32 22.85
C LEU A 500 22.25 -30.21 24.10
N ASN A 501 22.05 -31.52 23.92
CA ASN A 501 22.34 -32.48 24.99
C ASN A 501 23.83 -32.37 25.33
N THR A 502 24.17 -31.72 26.43
CA THR A 502 25.54 -31.67 26.97
C THR A 502 25.98 -33.03 27.53
N GLU A 503 25.09 -34.01 27.61
CA GLU A 503 25.37 -35.37 28.09
C GLU A 503 25.63 -36.35 26.94
N LYS A 504 26.71 -36.11 26.19
CA LYS A 504 27.54 -37.19 25.64
C LYS A 504 29.01 -36.74 25.69
N LYS A 505 29.57 -36.71 26.90
CA LYS A 505 31.01 -36.77 27.12
C LYS A 505 31.36 -38.16 27.64
N TYR A 506 32.00 -38.93 26.76
CA TYR A 506 32.83 -40.13 26.93
C TYR A 506 32.34 -41.25 27.85
#